data_AF-F0FAX4-F1
#
_entry.id   AF-F0FAX4-F1
#
_cell.length_a   1.000
_cell.length_b   1.000
_cell.length_c   1.000
_cell.angle_alpha   90.00
_cell.angle_beta   90.00
_cell.angle_gamma   90.00
#
_symmetry.space_group_name_H-M   'P 1'
#
loop_
_entity.id
_entity.type
_entity.pdbx_description
1 polymer ?
#
loop_
_entity_poly.entity_id
_entity_poly.type
_entity_poly.pdbx_seq_one_letter_code
_entity_poly.pdbx_strand_id
1 'polypeptide(L)' 'MEKAAYINSVSAYLPNSPIANEDMEDYIGKIGGNPSRVRSIVLRQNGIKTSYINVGMNLEIARK' A
#
# COMPACT_ATOMS: atom_id res chain seq x y z
N MET A 1 -29.71 -3.80 -35.42
CA MET A 1 -28.36 -4.23 -34.98
C MET A 1 -28.17 -3.72 -33.56
N GLU A 2 -27.94 -4.62 -32.61
CA GLU A 2 -27.50 -4.21 -31.27
C GLU A 2 -26.07 -3.67 -31.34
N LYS A 3 -25.77 -2.63 -30.56
CA LYS A 3 -24.41 -2.10 -30.44
C LYS A 3 -23.60 -3.01 -29.53
N ALA A 4 -22.53 -3.59 -30.05
CA ALA A 4 -21.54 -4.34 -29.27
C ALA A 4 -20.34 -3.46 -28.89
N ALA A 5 -19.78 -3.70 -27.70
CA ALA A 5 -18.55 -3.08 -27.23
C ALA A 5 -17.56 -4.17 -26.79
N TYR A 6 -16.28 -3.95 -27.05
CA TYR A 6 -15.20 -4.91 -26.78
C TYR A 6 -14.04 -4.22 -26.06
N ILE A 7 -13.42 -4.94 -25.13
CA ILE A 7 -12.15 -4.53 -24.53
C ILE A 7 -11.06 -4.86 -25.54
N ASN A 8 -10.45 -3.83 -26.14
CA ASN A 8 -9.41 -4.00 -27.16
C ASN A 8 -7.99 -4.06 -26.56
N SER A 9 -7.79 -3.57 -25.34
CA SER A 9 -6.52 -3.70 -24.60
C SER A 9 -6.69 -3.39 -23.11
N VAL A 10 -5.79 -3.94 -22.28
CA VAL A 10 -5.65 -3.62 -20.85
C VAL A 10 -4.15 -3.54 -20.54
N SER A 11 -3.73 -2.56 -19.74
CA SER A 11 -2.36 -2.45 -19.24
C SER A 11 -2.36 -1.98 -17.78
N ALA A 12 -1.28 -2.28 -17.06
CA ALA A 12 -1.09 -1.87 -15.66
C ALA A 12 0.36 -1.45 -15.42
N TYR A 13 0.55 -0.43 -14.58
CA TYR A 13 1.85 0.00 -14.08
C TYR A 13 1.77 0.10 -12.56
N LEU A 14 2.73 -0.52 -11.87
CA LEU A 14 2.82 -0.51 -10.42
C LEU A 14 4.16 0.13 -10.04
N PRO A 15 4.15 1.25 -9.28
CA PRO A 15 5.37 1.97 -8.95
C PRO A 15 6.15 1.20 -7.87
N ASN A 16 7.48 1.16 -8.01
CA ASN A 16 8.39 0.51 -7.06
C ASN A 16 8.18 -1.01 -6.92
N SER A 17 8.88 -1.60 -5.96
CA SER A 17 8.71 -3.01 -5.57
C SER A 17 7.52 -3.17 -4.62
N PRO A 18 6.82 -4.32 -4.65
CA PRO A 18 5.80 -4.62 -3.66
C PRO A 18 6.44 -4.67 -2.27
N ILE A 19 5.78 -4.04 -1.30
CA ILE A 19 6.22 -3.98 0.09
C ILE A 19 5.38 -4.94 0.91
N ALA A 20 6.01 -5.76 1.75
CA ALA A 20 5.32 -6.66 2.66
C ALA A 20 4.62 -5.86 3.77
N ASN A 21 3.54 -6.41 4.31
CA ASN A 21 2.80 -5.75 5.38
C ASN A 21 3.72 -5.36 6.55
N GLU A 22 4.66 -6.24 6.90
CA GLU A 22 5.66 -6.12 7.97
C GLU A 22 6.46 -4.83 7.87
N ASP A 23 6.86 -4.47 6.65
CA ASP A 23 7.74 -3.33 6.37
C ASP A 23 6.95 -2.03 6.14
N MET A 24 5.62 -2.11 5.98
CA MET A 24 4.77 -0.98 5.56
C MET A 24 4.97 0.28 6.43
N GLU A 25 5.02 0.14 7.76
CA GLU A 25 5.16 1.27 8.68
C GLU A 25 6.54 1.94 8.62
N ASP A 26 7.55 1.27 8.09
CA ASP A 26 8.87 1.86 7.86
C ASP A 26 8.89 2.79 6.63
N TYR A 27 7.93 2.63 5.72
CA TYR A 27 7.72 3.52 4.57
C TYR A 27 6.79 4.69 4.91
N ILE A 28 5.62 4.40 5.49
CA ILE A 28 4.59 5.43 5.74
C ILE A 28 4.81 6.20 7.04
N GLY A 29 5.65 5.69 7.94
CA GLY A 29 5.97 6.29 9.23
C GLY A 29 5.03 5.88 10.36
N LYS A 30 5.47 6.20 11.59
CA LYS A 30 4.76 5.93 12.86
C LYS A 30 4.29 7.23 13.48
N ILE A 31 3.07 7.24 14.03
CA ILE A 31 2.53 8.43 14.70
C ILE A 31 3.12 8.52 16.10
N GLY A 32 3.89 9.59 16.37
CA GLY A 32 4.59 9.77 17.66
C GLY A 32 5.56 8.63 17.97
N GLY A 33 6.18 8.03 16.95
CA GLY A 33 7.09 6.88 17.09
C GLY A 33 6.42 5.55 17.45
N ASN A 34 5.10 5.53 17.65
CA ASN A 34 4.37 4.34 18.06
C ASN A 34 3.79 3.57 16.85
N PRO A 35 3.89 2.22 16.83
CA PRO A 35 3.24 1.42 15.80
C PRO A 35 1.72 1.51 15.91
N SER A 36 1.01 1.30 14.81
CA SER A 36 -0.45 1.30 14.81
C SER A 36 -1.00 0.10 15.59
N ARG A 37 -1.84 0.38 16.60
CA ARG A 37 -2.52 -0.63 17.41
C ARG A 37 -3.53 -1.47 16.63
N VAL A 38 -4.03 -0.96 15.51
CA VAL A 38 -5.11 -1.58 14.72
C VAL A 38 -4.63 -2.21 13.41
N ARG A 39 -3.35 -2.01 13.04
CA ARG A 39 -2.77 -2.49 11.78
C ARG A 39 -3.03 -3.99 11.55
N SER A 40 -2.76 -4.82 12.55
CA SER A 40 -2.94 -6.28 12.44
C SER A 40 -4.39 -6.69 12.20
N ILE A 41 -5.35 -6.01 12.84
CA ILE A 41 -6.78 -6.28 12.70
C ILE A 41 -7.24 -5.91 11.29
N VAL A 42 -6.89 -4.72 10.82
CA VAL A 42 -7.29 -4.23 9.49
C VAL A 42 -6.69 -5.10 8.37
N LEU A 43 -5.40 -5.45 8.47
CA LEU A 43 -4.73 -6.30 7.48
C LEU A 43 -5.27 -7.74 7.48
N ARG A 44 -5.68 -8.24 8.65
CA ARG A 44 -6.36 -9.54 8.74
C ARG A 44 -7.73 -9.49 8.07
N GLN A 45 -8.47 -8.39 8.24
CA GLN A 45 -9.81 -8.22 7.68
C GLN A 45 -9.80 -8.01 6.16
N ASN A 46 -8.85 -7.23 5.63
CA ASN A 46 -8.78 -6.95 4.19
C ASN A 46 -8.01 -8.02 3.39
N GLY A 47 -7.20 -8.86 4.05
CA GLY A 47 -6.46 -9.95 3.40
C GLY A 47 -5.26 -9.53 2.56
N ILE A 48 -4.94 -8.23 2.50
CA ILE A 48 -3.80 -7.69 1.74
C ILE A 48 -2.50 -8.21 2.34
N LYS A 49 -1.55 -8.59 1.48
CA LYS A 49 -0.22 -9.09 1.87
C LYS A 49 0.92 -8.18 1.43
N THR A 50 0.75 -7.55 0.28
CA THR A 50 1.71 -6.63 -0.30
C THR A 50 1.01 -5.44 -0.93
N SER A 51 1.69 -4.30 -0.91
CA SER A 51 1.21 -3.05 -1.50
C SER A 51 2.35 -2.33 -2.21
N TYR A 52 2.03 -1.59 -3.27
CA TYR A 52 2.96 -0.70 -3.95
C TYR A 52 2.74 0.71 -3.40
N ILE A 53 3.77 1.27 -2.78
CA ILE A 53 3.68 2.56 -2.10
C ILE A 53 4.68 3.52 -2.73
N ASN A 54 4.21 4.73 -3.06
CA ASN A 54 5.04 5.80 -3.63
C ASN A 54 5.33 6.89 -2.60
N VAL A 55 5.78 6.48 -1.41
CA VAL A 55 6.38 7.38 -0.42
C VAL A 55 7.80 6.90 -0.20
N GLY A 56 8.77 7.82 -0.28
CA GLY A 56 10.15 7.50 0.10
C GLY A 56 10.21 7.15 1.59
N MET A 57 11.17 6.31 2.00
CA MET A 57 11.44 6.01 3.41
C MET A 57 11.54 7.31 4.20
N ASN A 58 10.48 7.66 4.93
CA ASN A 58 10.42 8.92 5.65
C ASN A 58 11.07 8.76 7.03
N LEU A 59 12.39 8.94 7.06
CA LEU A 59 13.18 8.93 8.30
C LEU A 59 12.89 10.15 9.22
N GLU A 60 12.09 11.14 8.79
CA GLU A 60 11.90 12.40 9.52
C GLU A 60 10.68 12.46 10.44
N ILE A 61 9.65 11.63 10.25
CA ILE A 61 8.41 11.71 11.06
C ILE A 61 8.59 11.12 12.48
N ALA A 62 9.63 10.32 12.73
CA ALA A 62 9.88 9.69 14.03
C ALA A 62 10.52 10.61 15.09
N ARG A 63 10.70 11.92 14.83
CA ARG A 63 11.47 12.85 15.67
C ARG A 63 10.69 14.00 16.34
N LYS A 64 9.36 13.94 16.42
CA LYS A 64 8.56 14.94 17.15
C LYS A 64 7.71 14.32 18.24
#